data_AF-A0A225APQ4-F1
#
_entry.id   AF-A0A225APQ4-F1
#
_cell.length_a   1.000
_cell.length_b   1.000
_cell.length_c   1.000
_cell.angle_alpha   90.00
_cell.angle_beta   90.00
_cell.angle_gamma   90.00
#
_symmetry.space_group_name_H-M   'P 1'
#
loop_
_entity.id
_entity.type
_entity.pdbx_description
1 polymer ?
#
loop_
_entity_poly.entity_id
_entity_poly.type
_entity_poly.pdbx_seq_one_letter_code
_entity_poly.pdbx_strand_id
1 'polypeptide(L)'
;MWIGKRFKKFAFSCPDGTQWKVGKKISEKENESYGDLYERGLDTSEAQAVHHCRQIEGPSVGRKAILKVRMQIPEVEYTSSEDEYPTSDLLDRARHASDAYGIGTSQEIHALKWFTETGCSVTPHLLHLIETF
;
A
#
# COMPACT_ATOMS: atom_id res chain seq x y z
N MET A 1 -3.83 -11.51 7.56
CA MET A 1 -2.93 -11.12 6.45
C MET A 1 -3.74 -10.80 5.21
N TRP A 2 -4.10 -9.53 5.08
CA TRP A 2 -5.02 -9.04 4.07
C TRP A 2 -4.49 -9.11 2.63
N ILE A 3 -3.20 -8.83 2.37
CA ILE A 3 -2.62 -8.79 1.02
C ILE A 3 -2.14 -10.18 0.59
N GLY A 4 -1.55 -10.95 1.51
CA GLY A 4 -1.26 -12.37 1.33
C GLY A 4 -0.34 -12.66 0.14
N LYS A 5 -0.84 -13.41 -0.85
CA LYS A 5 -0.08 -13.86 -2.04
C LYS A 5 -0.53 -13.17 -3.33
N ARG A 6 -1.42 -12.16 -3.28
CA ARG A 6 -2.05 -11.53 -4.46
C ARG A 6 -1.05 -11.02 -5.50
N PHE A 7 0.08 -10.47 -5.05
CA PHE A 7 1.11 -9.90 -5.93
C PHE A 7 2.22 -10.88 -6.32
N LYS A 8 2.08 -12.17 -6.01
CA LYS A 8 3.12 -13.16 -6.35
C LYS A 8 3.23 -13.29 -7.87
N LYS A 9 4.41 -12.97 -8.42
CA LYS A 9 4.71 -12.96 -9.87
C LYS A 9 3.97 -11.88 -10.68
N PHE A 10 3.31 -10.93 -10.02
CA PHE A 10 2.69 -9.80 -10.71
C PHE A 10 3.74 -8.90 -11.38
N ALA A 11 3.37 -8.26 -12.48
CA ALA A 11 4.15 -7.20 -13.10
C ALA A 11 3.24 -6.00 -13.35
N PHE A 12 3.78 -4.80 -13.23
CA PHE A 12 3.05 -3.56 -13.40
C PHE A 12 3.84 -2.55 -14.21
N SER A 13 3.12 -1.66 -14.87
CA SER A 13 3.67 -0.55 -15.64
C SER A 13 3.59 0.73 -14.82
N CYS A 14 4.65 1.53 -14.89
CA CYS A 14 4.71 2.85 -14.29
C CYS A 14 4.38 3.93 -15.33
N PRO A 15 4.00 5.15 -14.92
CA PRO A 15 3.66 6.25 -15.83
C PRO A 15 4.78 6.64 -16.81
N ASP A 16 6.03 6.37 -16.47
CA ASP A 16 7.20 6.62 -17.33
C ASP A 16 7.45 5.53 -18.38
N GLY A 17 6.54 4.56 -18.51
CA GLY A 17 6.63 3.43 -19.44
C GLY A 17 7.52 2.30 -18.94
N THR A 18 8.11 2.39 -17.74
CA THR A 18 8.89 1.28 -17.19
C THR A 18 7.98 0.16 -16.70
N GLN A 19 8.42 -1.09 -16.85
CA GLN A 19 7.70 -2.24 -16.28
C GLN A 19 8.54 -2.91 -15.20
N TRP A 20 7.86 -3.32 -14.12
CA TRP A 20 8.46 -3.87 -12.93
C TRP A 20 7.80 -5.19 -12.54
N LYS A 21 8.61 -6.20 -12.25
CA LYS A 21 8.16 -7.50 -11.75
C LYS A 21 8.26 -7.55 -10.23
N VAL A 22 7.16 -7.90 -9.58
CA VAL A 22 7.08 -8.14 -8.14
C VAL A 22 7.76 -9.46 -7.80
N GLY A 23 8.72 -9.38 -6.88
CA GLY A 23 9.51 -10.49 -6.38
C GLY A 23 9.05 -10.98 -5.01
N LYS A 24 10.02 -11.48 -4.23
CA LYS A 24 9.78 -12.05 -2.90
C LYS A 24 9.23 -10.98 -1.95
N LYS A 25 8.20 -11.35 -1.18
CA LYS A 25 7.67 -10.56 -0.06
C LYS A 25 8.68 -10.58 1.09
N ILE A 26 8.99 -9.40 1.60
CA ILE A 26 9.90 -9.15 2.73
C ILE A 26 9.10 -9.19 4.03
N SER A 27 8.00 -8.43 4.08
CA SER A 27 7.14 -8.33 5.26
C SER A 27 5.71 -7.99 4.87
N GLU A 28 4.78 -8.28 5.77
CA GLU A 28 3.41 -7.79 5.72
C GLU A 28 3.00 -7.43 7.15
N LYS A 29 2.30 -6.30 7.30
CA LYS A 29 1.78 -5.83 8.58
C LYS A 29 0.44 -5.16 8.37
N GLU A 30 -0.30 -5.06 9.46
CA GLU A 30 -1.62 -4.43 9.54
C GLU A 30 -1.46 -3.26 10.51
N ASN A 31 -2.07 -2.12 10.20
CA ASN A 31 -2.10 -0.94 11.03
C ASN A 31 -3.55 -0.57 11.20
N GLU A 32 -4.11 -0.95 12.35
CA GLU A 32 -5.49 -0.65 12.69
C GLU A 32 -5.53 0.73 13.35
N SER A 33 -6.39 1.59 12.84
CA SER A 33 -6.67 2.88 13.45
C SER A 33 -7.86 2.72 14.39
N TYR A 34 -7.70 3.20 15.62
CA TYR A 34 -8.71 3.13 16.67
C TYR A 34 -8.89 4.52 17.32
N GLY A 35 -10.10 4.81 17.78
CA GLY A 35 -10.43 6.01 18.58
C GLY A 35 -10.88 7.21 17.75
N ASP A 36 -10.89 8.40 18.38
CA ASP A 36 -11.52 9.63 17.87
C ASP A 36 -11.15 10.00 16.43
N LEU A 37 -9.91 9.78 16.00
CA LEU A 37 -9.50 10.12 14.63
C LEU A 37 -10.17 9.21 13.61
N TYR A 38 -10.31 7.92 13.94
CA TYR A 38 -11.04 6.96 13.12
C TYR A 38 -12.54 7.26 13.12
N GLU A 39 -13.15 7.49 14.30
CA GLU A 39 -14.58 7.81 14.43
C GLU A 39 -14.96 9.11 13.70
N ARG A 40 -14.01 10.05 13.59
CA ARG A 40 -14.19 11.30 12.83
C ARG A 40 -13.87 11.16 11.33
N GLY A 41 -13.55 9.96 10.86
CA GLY A 41 -13.17 9.68 9.47
C GLY A 41 -11.85 10.33 9.04
N LEU A 42 -10.96 10.64 10.00
CA LEU A 42 -9.68 11.31 9.77
C LEU A 42 -8.51 10.35 9.61
N ASP A 43 -8.71 9.06 9.84
CA ASP A 43 -7.71 8.02 9.63
C ASP A 43 -8.37 6.69 9.23
N THR A 44 -7.61 5.81 8.57
CA THR A 44 -8.12 4.54 8.05
C THR A 44 -7.20 3.39 8.44
N SER A 45 -7.78 2.24 8.75
CA SER A 45 -7.01 1.01 8.93
C SER A 45 -6.41 0.55 7.61
N GLU A 46 -5.14 0.12 7.62
CA GLU A 46 -4.39 -0.24 6.42
C GLU A 46 -3.57 -1.52 6.60
N ALA A 47 -3.56 -2.36 5.57
CA ALA A 47 -2.57 -3.40 5.38
C ALA A 47 -1.43 -2.90 4.51
N GLN A 48 -0.21 -3.33 4.85
CA GLN A 48 1.00 -3.00 4.12
C GLN A 48 1.81 -4.27 3.81
N ALA A 49 2.18 -4.48 2.55
CA ALA A 49 3.13 -5.52 2.15
C ALA A 49 4.36 -4.91 1.49
N VAL A 50 5.55 -5.37 1.87
CA VAL A 50 6.82 -4.92 1.30
C VAL A 50 7.41 -6.05 0.47
N HIS A 51 7.83 -5.75 -0.76
CA HIS A 51 8.36 -6.70 -1.71
C HIS A 51 9.66 -6.19 -2.31
N HIS A 52 10.55 -7.11 -2.70
CA HIS A 52 11.53 -6.80 -3.73
C HIS A 52 10.83 -6.65 -5.08
N CYS A 53 11.26 -5.71 -5.91
CA CYS A 53 10.88 -5.63 -7.31
C CYS A 53 12.11 -5.47 -8.21
N ARG A 54 11.95 -5.83 -9.48
CA ARG A 54 12.99 -5.70 -10.49
C ARG A 54 12.41 -5.13 -11.77
N GLN A 55 13.10 -4.16 -12.35
CA GLN A 55 12.73 -3.60 -13.65
C GLN A 55 12.94 -4.65 -14.74
N ILE A 56 11.90 -4.89 -15.53
CA ILE A 56 11.89 -5.82 -16.67
C ILE A 56 11.80 -5.09 -18.01
N GLU A 57 11.37 -3.82 -18.02
CA GLU A 57 11.36 -2.96 -19.21
C GLU A 57 11.71 -1.50 -18.85
N GLY A 58 12.44 -0.82 -19.75
CA GLY A 58 12.88 0.58 -19.61
C GLY A 58 14.41 0.74 -19.50
N PRO A 59 14.91 1.92 -19.13
CA PRO A 59 16.33 2.28 -19.27
C PRO A 59 17.27 1.56 -18.28
N SER A 60 16.74 0.90 -17.25
CA SER A 60 17.57 0.24 -16.22
C SER A 60 17.09 -1.19 -15.96
N VAL A 61 16.81 -1.96 -17.01
CA VAL A 61 16.48 -3.40 -16.89
C VAL A 61 17.46 -4.11 -15.95
N GLY A 62 16.93 -4.79 -14.94
CA GLY A 62 17.76 -5.40 -13.90
C GLY A 62 17.83 -4.62 -12.59
N ARG A 63 17.51 -3.33 -12.60
CA ARG A 63 17.45 -2.50 -11.39
C ARG A 63 16.52 -3.12 -10.36
N LYS A 64 17.01 -3.21 -9.13
CA LYS A 64 16.23 -3.68 -7.98
C LYS A 64 15.66 -2.48 -7.23
N ALA A 65 14.45 -2.62 -6.71
CA ALA A 65 13.85 -1.64 -5.84
C ALA A 65 12.98 -2.34 -4.78
N ILE A 66 12.43 -1.55 -3.87
CA ILE A 66 11.45 -1.97 -2.88
C ILE A 66 10.08 -1.48 -3.34
N LEU A 67 9.13 -2.40 -3.46
CA LEU A 67 7.72 -2.10 -3.65
C LEU A 67 7.02 -2.18 -2.30
N LYS A 68 6.29 -1.13 -1.93
CA LYS A 68 5.37 -1.15 -0.79
C LYS A 68 3.94 -1.07 -1.32
N VAL A 69 3.17 -2.12 -1.11
CA VAL A 69 1.74 -2.19 -1.44
C VAL A 69 0.95 -1.77 -0.21
N ARG A 70 -0.02 -0.87 -0.40
CA ARG A 70 -0.96 -0.40 0.61
C ARG A 70 -2.37 -0.81 0.23
N MET A 71 -3.18 -1.18 1.20
CA MET A 71 -4.57 -1.55 0.99
C MET A 71 -5.38 -1.19 2.24
N GLN A 72 -6.51 -0.50 2.08
CA GLN A 72 -7.40 -0.22 3.20
C GLN A 72 -8.02 -1.53 3.72
N ILE A 73 -8.14 -1.59 5.04
CA ILE A 73 -8.84 -2.64 5.76
C ILE A 73 -10.25 -2.10 6.06
N PRO A 74 -11.32 -2.77 5.60
CA PRO A 74 -12.68 -2.36 5.91
C PRO A 74 -12.90 -2.30 7.42
N GLU A 75 -13.78 -1.40 7.83
CA GLU A 75 -14.27 -1.36 9.20
C GLU A 75 -14.85 -2.73 9.57
N VAL A 76 -14.33 -3.35 10.63
CA VAL A 76 -14.97 -4.49 11.25
C VAL A 76 -15.82 -3.92 12.37
N GLU A 77 -17.13 -3.85 12.18
CA GLU A 77 -18.03 -3.75 13.33
C GLU A 77 -17.77 -5.01 14.15
N TYR A 78 -17.12 -4.88 15.30
CA TYR A 78 -17.03 -5.96 16.28
C TYR A 78 -18.44 -6.19 16.85
N THR A 79 -19.33 -6.77 16.06
CA THR A 79 -20.47 -7.48 16.60
C THR A 79 -19.89 -8.64 17.40
N SER A 80 -20.42 -8.89 18.58
CA SER A 80 -19.85 -9.73 19.65
C SER A 80 -19.78 -11.23 19.34
N SER A 81 -19.69 -11.62 18.07
CA SER A 81 -19.47 -13.00 17.62
C SER A 81 -18.13 -13.09 16.90
N GLU A 82 -17.25 -13.95 17.40
CA GLU A 82 -15.91 -14.22 16.87
C GLU A 82 -15.87 -14.74 15.42
N ASP A 83 -17.01 -14.80 14.71
CA ASP A 83 -17.17 -15.46 13.41
C ASP A 83 -17.59 -14.54 12.25
N GLU A 84 -17.91 -13.26 12.46
CA GLU A 84 -18.26 -12.34 11.36
C GLU A 84 -17.06 -11.48 10.95
N TYR A 85 -16.22 -12.03 10.07
CA TYR A 85 -15.40 -11.20 9.19
C TYR A 85 -16.30 -10.19 8.45
N PRO A 86 -15.83 -8.96 8.15
CA PRO A 86 -16.64 -7.94 7.51
C PRO A 86 -17.30 -8.53 6.27
N THR A 87 -18.61 -8.29 6.18
CA THR A 87 -19.56 -8.83 5.20
C THR A 87 -18.87 -9.19 3.88
N SER A 88 -19.01 -10.46 3.46
CA SER A 88 -18.48 -10.96 2.18
C SER A 88 -19.03 -10.22 0.95
N ASP A 89 -20.01 -9.33 1.15
CA ASP A 89 -20.55 -8.43 0.14
C ASP A 89 -19.51 -7.39 -0.32
N LEU A 90 -19.25 -7.39 -1.61
CA LEU A 90 -18.31 -6.48 -2.26
C LEU A 90 -18.83 -5.03 -2.28
N LEU A 91 -20.15 -4.82 -2.32
CA LEU A 91 -20.76 -3.49 -2.38
C LEU A 91 -20.59 -2.77 -1.04
N ASP A 92 -20.84 -3.43 0.07
CA ASP A 92 -20.65 -2.83 1.40
C ASP A 92 -19.18 -2.53 1.67
N ARG A 93 -18.27 -3.43 1.27
CA ARG A 93 -16.83 -3.16 1.36
C ARG A 93 -16.38 -1.99 0.48
N ALA A 94 -16.95 -1.84 -0.71
CA ALA A 94 -16.65 -0.72 -1.59
C ALA A 94 -17.18 0.61 -1.03
N ARG A 95 -18.30 0.61 -0.30
CA ARG A 95 -18.83 1.81 0.38
C ARG A 95 -17.92 2.34 1.48
N HIS A 96 -17.13 1.46 2.10
CA HIS A 96 -16.19 1.82 3.17
C HIS A 96 -14.80 2.18 2.62
N ALA A 97 -14.58 2.06 1.31
CA ALA A 97 -13.34 2.49 0.68
C ALA A 97 -13.27 4.02 0.66
N SER A 98 -12.11 4.56 1.01
CA SER A 98 -11.82 5.98 0.98
C SER A 98 -10.72 6.27 -0.03
N ASP A 99 -10.82 7.40 -0.73
CA ASP A 99 -9.76 7.87 -1.63
C ASP A 99 -8.54 8.44 -0.84
N ALA A 100 -8.66 8.57 0.49
CA ALA A 100 -7.59 9.07 1.34
C ALA A 100 -6.66 7.94 1.83
N TYR A 101 -5.36 8.25 1.94
CA TYR A 101 -4.43 7.39 2.66
C TYR A 101 -4.57 7.56 4.17
N GLY A 102 -4.29 6.50 4.92
CA GLY A 102 -4.09 6.59 6.36
C GLY A 102 -2.95 7.57 6.69
N ILE A 103 -3.01 8.20 7.87
CA ILE A 103 -2.10 9.31 8.24
C ILE A 103 -0.63 8.90 8.10
N GLY A 104 -0.29 7.69 8.57
CA GLY A 104 1.08 7.18 8.47
C GLY A 104 1.57 6.98 7.03
N THR A 105 0.68 6.57 6.13
CA THR A 105 1.01 6.43 4.69
C THR A 105 1.15 7.79 4.04
N SER A 106 0.25 8.74 4.34
CA SER A 106 0.36 10.12 3.88
C SER A 106 1.70 10.76 4.27
N GLN A 107 2.10 10.62 5.54
CA GLN A 107 3.37 11.15 6.04
C GLN A 107 4.59 10.49 5.37
N GLU A 108 4.58 9.16 5.20
CA GLU A 108 5.67 8.44 4.52
C GLU A 108 5.83 8.91 3.07
N ILE A 109 4.73 9.02 2.32
CA ILE A 109 4.76 9.50 0.93
C ILE A 109 5.28 10.93 0.87
N HIS A 110 4.79 11.82 1.75
CA HIS A 110 5.22 13.22 1.77
C HIS A 110 6.73 13.34 2.07
N ALA A 111 7.23 12.63 3.07
CA ALA A 111 8.65 12.63 3.42
C ALA A 111 9.51 12.08 2.27
N LEU A 112 9.11 10.97 1.65
CA LEU A 112 9.84 10.38 0.52
C LEU A 112 9.86 11.29 -0.71
N LYS A 113 8.76 11.98 -1.01
CA LYS A 113 8.71 13.00 -2.08
C LYS A 113 9.72 14.11 -1.80
N TRP A 114 9.65 14.72 -0.62
CA TRP A 114 10.55 15.80 -0.20
C TRP A 114 12.03 15.40 -0.27
N PHE A 115 12.39 14.23 0.27
CA PHE A 115 13.79 13.76 0.26
C PHE A 115 14.30 13.42 -1.14
N THR A 116 13.42 12.95 -2.03
CA THR A 116 13.77 12.68 -3.43
C THR A 116 14.00 14.00 -4.18
N GLU A 117 13.11 14.97 -4.02
CA GLU A 117 13.20 16.29 -4.66
C GLU A 117 14.43 17.09 -4.20
N THR A 118 14.79 16.98 -2.92
CA THR A 118 15.99 17.62 -2.36
C THR A 118 17.30 16.87 -2.65
N GLY A 119 17.23 15.72 -3.33
CA GLY A 119 18.42 14.92 -3.68
C GLY A 119 19.13 14.30 -2.47
N CYS A 120 18.39 14.00 -1.40
CA CYS A 120 18.97 13.40 -0.21
C CYS A 120 19.60 12.04 -0.54
N SER A 121 20.88 11.87 -0.23
CA SER A 121 21.65 10.67 -0.58
C SER A 121 21.56 9.55 0.45
N VAL A 122 21.04 9.85 1.65
CA VAL A 122 20.97 8.92 2.79
C VAL A 122 19.57 8.33 2.99
N THR A 123 18.63 8.60 2.08
CA THR A 123 17.26 8.09 2.10
C THR A 123 16.93 7.37 0.80
N PRO A 124 16.01 6.39 0.80
CA PRO A 124 15.49 5.82 -0.44
C PRO A 124 14.85 6.90 -1.33
N HIS A 125 15.06 6.81 -2.64
CA HIS A 125 14.34 7.66 -3.61
C HIS A 125 13.01 7.03 -3.99
N LEU A 126 11.96 7.85 -3.99
CA LEU A 126 10.65 7.47 -4.51
C LEU A 126 10.73 7.44 -6.03
N LEU A 127 10.73 6.24 -6.61
CA LEU A 127 10.76 6.08 -8.07
C LEU A 127 9.39 6.36 -8.67
N HIS A 128 8.35 5.74 -8.12
CA HIS A 128 6.97 5.87 -8.59
C HIS A 128 6.01 5.79 -7.40
N LEU A 129 4.95 6.60 -7.47
CA LEU A 129 3.74 6.46 -6.68
C LEU A 129 2.62 6.03 -7.65
N ILE A 130 1.98 4.91 -7.37
CA ILE A 130 0.90 4.35 -8.19
C ILE A 130 -0.34 4.29 -7.30
N GLU A 131 -1.36 5.08 -7.64
CA GLU A 131 -2.54 5.26 -6.79
C GLU A 131 -3.68 4.29 -7.15
N THR A 132 -3.60 3.61 -8.31
CA THR A 132 -4.62 2.68 -8.81
C THR A 132 -3.99 1.48 -9.53
N PHE A 133 -4.52 0.28 -9.26
CA PHE A 133 -4.30 -0.95 -10.02
C PHE A 133 -5.63 -1.47 -10.59
#